data_AF-A0A4R1XUL9-F1
#
_entry.id   AF-A0A4R1XUL9-F1
#
_cell.length_a   1.000
_cell.length_b   1.000
_cell.length_c   1.000
_cell.angle_alpha   90.00
_cell.angle_beta   90.00
_cell.angle_gamma   90.00
#
_symmetry.space_group_name_H-M   'P 1'
#
loop_
_entity.id
_entity.type
_entity.pdbx_description
1 polymer ?
#
loop_
_entity_poly.entity_id
_entity_poly.type
_entity_poly.pdbx_seq_one_letter_code
_entity_poly.pdbx_strand_id
1 'polypeptide(L)' 'MATIGSFIASENGFSGTIKTLNLNVNAKIVRVERASKDARDFRVLAGNVEFGAAWQKQPARASTTGIP' A
#
# COMPACT_ATOMS: atom_id res chain seq x y z
N MET A 1 17.18 -8.51 -8.81
CA MET A 1 15.86 -8.24 -8.17
C MET A 1 14.93 -7.67 -9.23
N ALA A 2 13.73 -8.24 -9.40
CA ALA A 2 12.81 -7.80 -10.44
C ALA A 2 11.82 -6.77 -9.88
N THR A 3 11.70 -5.63 -10.54
CA THR A 3 10.69 -4.61 -10.22
C THR A 3 9.41 -4.95 -10.97
N ILE A 4 8.35 -5.26 -10.23
CA ILE A 4 7.04 -5.65 -10.78
C ILE A 4 6.07 -4.47 -10.93
N GLY A 5 6.55 -3.24 -10.77
CA GLY A 5 5.72 -2.04 -10.81
C GLY A 5 6.39 -0.82 -10.17
N SER A 6 5.84 0.35 -10.48
CA SER A 6 6.29 1.64 -9.94
C SER A 6 5.08 2.45 -9.51
N PHE A 7 5.17 3.09 -8.35
CA PHE A 7 4.09 3.89 -7.78
C PHE A 7 4.60 5.28 -7.37
N ILE A 8 3.76 6.28 -7.56
CA ILE A 8 3.99 7.66 -7.16
C ILE A 8 2.96 8.01 -6.09
N ALA A 9 3.42 8.66 -5.01
CA ALA A 9 2.54 9.15 -3.97
C ALA A 9 1.60 10.23 -4.53
N SER A 10 0.37 10.23 -4.06
CA SER A 10 -0.68 11.18 -4.40
C SER A 10 -1.44 11.56 -3.13
N GLU A 11 -2.30 12.57 -3.20
CA GLU A 11 -2.97 13.15 -2.03
C GLU A 11 -3.70 12.10 -1.16
N ASN A 12 -4.39 11.15 -1.80
CA ASN A 12 -5.19 10.12 -1.12
C ASN A 12 -4.62 8.69 -1.23
N GLY A 13 -3.36 8.52 -1.61
CA GLY A 13 -2.75 7.19 -1.74
C GLY A 13 -1.58 7.15 -2.73
N PHE A 14 -1.54 6.10 -3.56
CA PHE A 14 -0.50 5.93 -4.59
C PHE A 14 -1.11 5.54 -5.92
N SER A 15 -0.56 6.05 -7.02
CA SER A 15 -0.95 5.65 -8.38
C SER A 15 0.28 5.15 -9.13
N GLY A 16 0.09 4.12 -9.94
CA GLY A 16 1.21 3.46 -10.59
C GLY A 16 0.80 2.35 -11.54
N THR A 17 1.77 1.49 -11.84
CA THR A 17 1.57 0.32 -12.70
C THR A 17 2.08 -0.93 -12.03
N ILE A 18 1.40 -2.05 -12.30
CA ILE A 18 1.89 -3.39 -11.98
C ILE A 18 2.15 -4.11 -13.29
N LYS A 19 3.40 -4.54 -13.47
CA LYS A 19 3.88 -5.25 -14.64
C LYS A 19 4.58 -6.53 -14.21
N THR A 20 3.94 -7.66 -14.48
CA THR A 20 4.49 -9.01 -14.32
C THR A 20 4.56 -9.68 -15.69
N LEU A 21 4.98 -10.96 -15.73
CA LEU A 21 5.03 -11.73 -16.97
C LEU A 21 3.66 -11.82 -17.69
N ASN A 22 2.56 -11.90 -16.93
CA ASN A 22 1.21 -12.12 -17.46
C ASN A 22 0.21 -11.00 -17.14
N LEU A 23 0.64 -9.93 -16.46
CA LEU A 23 -0.25 -8.84 -16.02
C LEU A 23 0.41 -7.50 -16.30
N ASN A 24 -0.31 -6.60 -16.97
CA ASN A 24 0.11 -5.22 -17.18
C ASN A 24 -1.09 -4.30 -16.97
N VAL A 25 -1.19 -3.68 -15.79
CA VAL A 25 -2.34 -2.87 -15.40
C VAL A 25 -1.92 -1.57 -14.72
N ASN A 26 -2.70 -0.52 -14.96
CA ASN A 26 -2.67 0.68 -14.12
C ASN A 26 -3.35 0.35 -12.79
N ALA A 27 -2.69 0.68 -11.69
CA ALA A 27 -3.16 0.38 -10.35
C ALA A 27 -3.15 1.63 -9.47
N LYS A 28 -4.13 1.69 -8.56
CA LYS A 28 -4.23 2.71 -7.51
C LYS A 28 -4.29 2.03 -6.16
N ILE A 29 -3.47 2.49 -5.23
CA ILE A 29 -3.49 2.08 -3.82
C ILE A 29 -4.21 3.20 -3.08
N VAL A 30 -5.40 2.93 -2.56
CA VAL A 30 -6.23 3.93 -1.88
C VAL A 30 -6.36 3.58 -0.41
N ARG A 31 -6.27 4.59 0.45
CA ARG A 31 -6.43 4.38 1.90
C ARG A 31 -7.88 4.03 2.22
N VAL A 32 -8.08 3.15 3.19
CA VAL A 32 -9.41 2.84 3.69
C VAL A 32 -9.55 3.12 5.16
N GLU A 33 -10.78 3.41 5.57
CA GLU A 33 -11.10 3.56 6.98
C GLU A 33 -10.82 2.24 7.70
N ARG A 34 -9.98 2.34 8.74
CA ARG A 34 -9.46 1.17 9.42
C ARG A 34 -10.41 0.75 10.52
N ALA A 35 -11.08 -0.38 10.35
CA ALA A 35 -12.02 -0.91 11.35
C ALA A 35 -11.35 -1.52 12.58
N SER A 36 -10.09 -1.94 12.50
CA SER A 36 -9.37 -2.64 13.59
C SER A 36 -7.84 -2.60 13.39
N LYS A 37 -7.06 -2.90 14.42
CA LYS A 37 -5.58 -2.89 14.39
C LYS A 37 -4.96 -3.82 13.32
N ASP A 38 -5.63 -4.92 13.00
CA ASP A 38 -5.21 -5.91 12.00
C ASP A 38 -5.90 -5.72 10.64
N ALA A 39 -6.80 -4.73 10.55
CA ALA A 39 -7.48 -4.42 9.29
C ALA A 39 -6.50 -3.82 8.28
N ARG A 40 -6.79 -4.07 7.00
CA ARG A 40 -6.07 -3.49 5.86
C ARG A 40 -6.09 -1.96 5.93
N ASP A 41 -4.95 -1.34 5.65
CA ASP A 41 -4.82 0.13 5.63
C ASP A 41 -5.12 0.70 4.23
N PHE A 42 -4.93 -0.12 3.20
CA PHE A 42 -5.15 0.26 1.80
C PHE A 42 -5.83 -0.85 0.99
N ARG A 43 -6.59 -0.45 -0.03
CA ARG A 43 -7.13 -1.33 -1.10
C ARG A 43 -6.41 -1.01 -2.41
N VAL A 44 -6.15 -2.04 -3.21
CA VAL A 44 -5.49 -1.93 -4.52
C VAL A 44 -6.51 -2.15 -5.63
N LEU A 45 -6.65 -1.14 -6.48
CA LEU A 45 -7.66 -1.04 -7.52
C LEU A 45 -7.01 -1.01 -8.91
N ALA A 46 -7.54 -1.77 -9.87
CA ALA A 46 -7.20 -1.68 -11.29
C ALA A 46 -8.47 -1.30 -12.05
N GLY A 47 -8.58 -0.03 -12.43
CA GLY A 47 -9.85 0.52 -12.90
C GLY A 47 -10.92 0.39 -11.81
N ASN A 48 -12.00 -0.33 -12.12
CA ASN A 48 -13.14 -0.56 -11.21
C ASN A 48 -13.03 -1.88 -10.43
N VAL A 49 -11.97 -2.65 -10.62
CA VAL A 49 -11.80 -3.96 -9.97
C VAL A 49 -10.86 -3.83 -8.77
N GLU A 50 -11.30 -4.36 -7.63
CA GLU A 50 -10.42 -4.61 -6.48
C GLU A 50 -9.67 -5.92 -6.67
N PHE A 51 -8.35 -5.89 -6.50
CA PHE A 51 -7.54 -7.10 -6.61
C PHE A 51 -6.48 -7.24 -5.52
N GLY A 52 -6.40 -6.33 -4.55
CA GLY A 52 -5.42 -6.45 -3.47
C GLY A 52 -5.69 -5.59 -2.25
N ALA A 53 -4.93 -5.88 -1.19
CA ALA A 53 -4.91 -5.15 0.07
C ALA A 53 -3.45 -4.88 0.48
N ALA A 54 -3.23 -3.78 1.20
CA ALA A 54 -1.93 -3.49 1.78
C ALA A 54 -2.08 -2.95 3.22
N TRP A 55 -1.00 -3.12 3.99
CA TRP A 55 -0.90 -2.69 5.37
C TRP A 55 0.20 -1.65 5.49
N GLN A 56 -0.06 -0.62 6.27
CA GLN A 56 0.97 0.32 6.64
C GLN A 56 1.83 -0.35 7.71
N LYS A 57 3.13 -0.50 7.45
CA LYS A 57 4.06 -0.96 8.49
C LYS A 57 3.97 0.02 9.66
N GLN A 58 3.50 -0.47 10.81
CA GLN A 58 3.56 0.33 12.02
C GLN A 58 5.03 0.46 12.43
N PRO A 59 5.48 1.66 12.84
CA PRO A 59 6.80 1.79 13.42
C PRO A 59 6.87 0.83 14.60
N ALA A 60 7.89 -0.03 14.61
CA ALA A 60 8.24 -0.73 15.84
C ALA A 60 8.48 0.37 16.87
N ARG A 61 7.66 0.37 17.93
CA ARG A 61 7.72 1.34 19.03
C ARG A 61 9.18 1.63 19.30
N ALA A 62 9.62 2.86 18.99
CA ALA A 62 10.94 3.30 19.36
C ALA A 62 10.98 3.16 20.88
N SER A 63 11.73 2.17 21.37
CA SER A 63 12.09 2.08 22.77
C SER A 63 13.09 3.19 23.02
N THR A 64 12.59 4.43 23.10
CA THR A 64 13.26 5.52 23.82
C THR A 64 13.15 5.15 25.29
N THR A 65 13.97 4.17 25.70
CA THR A 65 14.22 3.88 27.09
C THR A 65 15.47 4.64 27.47
N GLY A 66 15.32 5.57 28.41
CA GLY A 66 16.42 6.23 29.10
C GLY A 66 16.60 7.70 28.74
N ILE A 67 15.78 8.56 29.36
CA ILE A 67 16.13 9.94 29.73
C ILE A 67 16.71 9.84 31.16
N PRO A 68 17.59 10.74 31.66
CA PRO A 68 18.07 12.02 31.11
C PRO A 68 19.51 12.05 30.60
#